data_AF-A0A938EX56-F1
#
_entry.id   AF-A0A938EX56-F1
#
_cell.length_a   1.000
_cell.length_b   1.000
_cell.length_c   1.000
_cell.angle_alpha   90.00
_cell.angle_beta   90.00
_cell.angle_gamma   90.00
#
_symmetry.space_group_name_H-M   'P 1'
#
loop_
_entity.id
_entity.type
_entity.pdbx_description
1 polymer ?
#
loop_
_entity_poly.entity_id
_entity_poly.type
_entity_poly.pdbx_seq_one_letter_code
_entity_poly.pdbx_strand_id
1 'polypeptide(L)'
;RPARADRSAFFREHRLAVNDVRLAFELAAQRHGQALEWWPEPECHSRFPVWDPERRQDRRLFLGPDAYARYHGPDGAVAFFLEVDRGTEGHRRLVQKVQTYLLLSASGHYQSHYAPDGSKAFRVLFVVATGEQRLQNVQQVLAGQTERLVWLSLLSQVVGAPDVLSAPCWQRVGPPGRWTFLRPPPPSGAPDPAGAGNLIASAEPSPPRREEKVGIRHTP
;
A
#
# COMPACT_ATOMS: atom_id res chain seq x y z
N ARG A 1 3.11 31.27 19.21
CA ARG A 1 2.37 30.06 19.64
C ARG A 1 0.91 30.30 19.29
N PRO A 2 0.24 29.46 18.47
CA PRO A 2 -1.17 29.67 18.18
C PRO A 2 -2.01 29.45 19.45
N ALA A 3 -3.13 30.17 19.54
CA ALA A 3 -4.04 30.16 20.69
C ALA A 3 -4.67 28.76 20.90
N ARG A 4 -5.08 28.46 22.14
CA ARG A 4 -5.62 27.14 22.55
C ARG A 4 -6.83 26.68 21.72
N ALA A 5 -7.67 27.61 21.26
CA ALA A 5 -8.83 27.32 20.42
C ALA A 5 -8.43 26.80 19.02
N ASP A 6 -7.36 27.36 18.45
CA ASP A 6 -6.83 27.05 17.12
C ASP A 6 -6.28 25.62 17.05
N ARG A 7 -5.63 25.17 18.14
CA ARG A 7 -5.19 23.77 18.30
C ARG A 7 -6.35 22.78 18.35
N SER A 8 -7.49 23.17 18.93
CA SER A 8 -8.68 22.32 19.01
C SER A 8 -9.39 22.17 17.67
N ALA A 9 -9.40 23.21 16.83
CA ALA A 9 -9.95 23.16 15.49
C ALA A 9 -9.06 22.30 14.58
N PHE A 10 -7.75 22.50 14.66
CA PHE A 10 -6.78 21.69 13.93
C PHE A 10 -6.88 20.20 14.25
N PHE A 11 -6.99 19.85 15.54
CA PHE A 11 -7.17 18.45 15.95
C PHE A 11 -8.50 17.86 15.47
N ARG A 12 -9.58 18.66 15.44
CA ARG A 12 -10.90 18.23 14.96
C ARG A 12 -10.89 17.95 13.46
N GLU A 13 -10.38 18.86 12.66
CA GLU A 13 -10.29 18.69 11.20
C GLU A 13 -9.38 17.52 10.82
N HIS A 14 -8.31 17.28 11.57
CA HIS A 14 -7.47 16.10 11.39
C HIS A 14 -8.23 14.81 11.67
N ARG A 15 -8.95 14.74 12.79
CA ARG A 15 -9.78 13.58 13.12
C ARG A 15 -10.91 13.35 12.12
N LEU A 16 -11.51 14.40 11.58
CA LEU A 16 -12.50 14.29 10.52
C LEU A 16 -11.87 13.69 9.26
N ALA A 17 -10.71 14.19 8.83
CA ALA A 17 -10.01 13.65 7.66
C ALA A 17 -9.62 12.17 7.84
N VAL A 18 -9.14 11.77 9.01
CA VAL A 18 -8.88 10.35 9.33
C VAL A 18 -10.17 9.53 9.26
N ASN A 19 -11.27 10.07 9.78
CA ASN A 19 -12.57 9.40 9.74
C ASN A 19 -13.15 9.30 8.32
N ASP A 20 -12.94 10.31 7.48
CA ASP A 20 -13.36 10.27 6.08
C ASP A 20 -12.62 9.17 5.30
N VAL A 21 -11.31 9.01 5.57
CA VAL A 21 -10.54 7.89 5.01
C VAL A 21 -11.08 6.55 5.54
N ARG A 22 -11.34 6.43 6.85
CA ARG A 22 -11.94 5.23 7.44
C ARG A 22 -13.25 4.86 6.72
N LEU A 23 -14.18 5.81 6.59
CA LEU A 23 -15.48 5.59 5.96
C LEU A 23 -15.33 5.18 4.49
N ALA A 24 -14.39 5.78 3.75
CA ALA A 24 -14.12 5.40 2.37
C ALA A 24 -13.70 3.92 2.26
N PHE A 25 -12.83 3.45 3.17
CA PHE A 25 -12.41 2.05 3.22
C PHE A 25 -13.52 1.11 3.73
N GLU A 26 -14.29 1.50 4.75
CA GLU A 26 -15.37 0.68 5.30
C GLU A 26 -16.49 0.48 4.26
N LEU A 27 -16.92 1.54 3.58
CA LEU A 27 -17.94 1.47 2.54
C LEU A 27 -17.46 0.65 1.34
N ALA A 28 -16.19 0.80 0.96
CA ALA A 28 -15.59 -0.05 -0.06
C ALA A 28 -15.59 -1.52 0.36
N ALA A 29 -15.12 -1.84 1.57
CA ALA A 29 -15.09 -3.21 2.07
C ALA A 29 -16.50 -3.84 2.09
N GLN A 30 -17.51 -3.10 2.54
CA GLN A 30 -18.90 -3.55 2.54
C GLN A 30 -19.40 -3.88 1.12
N ARG A 31 -19.07 -3.06 0.11
CA ARG A 31 -19.45 -3.34 -1.29
C ARG A 31 -18.83 -4.63 -1.83
N HIS A 32 -17.64 -4.99 -1.35
CA HIS A 32 -16.96 -6.25 -1.68
C HIS A 32 -17.41 -7.42 -0.78
N GLY A 33 -18.37 -7.20 0.13
CA GLY A 33 -18.80 -8.22 1.10
C GLY A 33 -17.70 -8.63 2.08
N GLN A 34 -16.73 -7.74 2.33
CA GLN A 34 -15.55 -7.98 3.15
C GLN A 34 -15.55 -7.12 4.42
N ALA A 35 -14.67 -7.47 5.36
CA ALA A 35 -14.49 -6.73 6.61
C ALA A 35 -13.26 -5.82 6.56
N LEU A 36 -13.35 -4.68 7.26
CA LEU A 36 -12.23 -3.83 7.60
C LEU A 36 -12.05 -3.86 9.12
N GLU A 37 -10.92 -4.37 9.58
CA GLU A 37 -10.45 -4.17 10.96
C GLU A 37 -9.77 -2.80 11.03
N TRP A 38 -10.14 -1.97 12.01
CA TRP A 38 -9.64 -0.60 12.16
C TRP A 38 -9.23 -0.29 13.60
N TRP A 39 -7.96 0.11 13.79
CA TRP A 39 -7.39 0.51 15.07
C TRP A 39 -7.03 2.00 15.03
N PRO A 40 -7.69 2.86 15.82
CA PRO A 40 -7.43 4.30 15.85
C PRO A 40 -6.13 4.67 16.58
N GLU A 41 -5.81 5.98 16.59
CA GLU A 41 -4.55 6.56 17.09
C GLU A 41 -4.05 6.02 18.46
N PRO A 42 -4.80 5.87 19.57
CA PRO A 42 -4.15 5.32 20.77
C PRO A 42 -3.88 3.81 20.66
N GLU A 43 -4.67 3.08 19.88
CA GLU A 43 -4.65 1.62 19.82
C GLU A 43 -3.55 1.11 18.89
N CYS A 44 -3.19 1.87 17.86
CA CYS A 44 -2.14 1.50 16.91
C CYS A 44 -0.74 2.05 17.27
N HIS A 45 -0.62 2.84 18.34
CA HIS A 45 0.66 3.34 18.82
C HIS A 45 1.55 2.22 19.38
N SER A 46 2.85 2.28 19.07
CA SER A 46 3.79 1.26 19.51
C SER A 46 5.16 1.81 19.85
N ARG A 47 5.83 1.12 20.78
CA ARG A 47 7.26 1.30 21.07
C ARG A 47 7.97 -0.02 20.87
N PHE A 48 9.09 0.01 20.16
CA PHE A 48 9.83 -1.20 19.83
C PHE A 48 11.35 -1.01 19.93
N PRO A 49 12.11 -2.06 20.31
CA PRO A 49 13.56 -2.05 20.23
C PRO A 49 14.03 -1.99 18.79
N VAL A 50 15.11 -1.25 18.55
CA VAL A 50 15.96 -1.40 17.38
C VAL A 50 17.41 -1.33 17.85
N TRP A 51 18.25 -2.24 17.36
CA TRP A 51 19.69 -2.20 17.61
C TRP A 51 20.33 -0.95 16.98
N ASP A 52 21.03 -0.16 17.79
CA ASP A 52 21.80 1.01 17.35
C ASP A 52 23.29 0.61 17.23
N PRO A 53 23.81 0.40 16.01
CA PRO A 53 25.17 -0.09 15.83
C PRO A 53 26.24 0.92 16.23
N GLU A 54 25.96 2.23 16.15
CA GLU A 54 26.90 3.28 16.51
C GLU A 54 27.10 3.32 18.03
N ARG A 55 26.01 3.18 18.78
CA ARG A 55 26.02 3.19 20.24
C ARG A 55 26.21 1.81 20.87
N ARG A 56 26.16 0.75 20.06
CA ARG A 56 26.22 -0.67 20.48
C ARG A 56 25.21 -1.00 21.58
N GLN A 57 24.00 -0.50 21.43
CA GLN A 57 22.92 -0.74 22.39
C GLN A 57 21.55 -0.68 21.70
N ASP A 58 20.53 -1.22 22.36
CA ASP A 58 19.15 -1.02 21.93
C ASP A 58 18.73 0.44 22.10
N ARG A 59 18.04 0.96 21.09
CA ARG A 59 17.27 2.19 21.15
C ARG A 59 15.79 1.87 21.02
N ARG A 60 14.96 2.49 21.86
CA ARG A 60 13.50 2.41 21.71
C ARG A 60 13.02 3.46 20.71
N LEU A 61 12.34 3.01 19.66
CA LEU A 61 11.61 3.89 18.75
C LEU A 61 10.15 3.97 19.16
N PHE A 62 9.54 5.11 18.85
CA PHE A 62 8.10 5.32 18.97
C PHE A 62 7.53 5.49 17.57
N LEU A 63 6.45 4.77 17.29
CA LEU A 63 5.67 4.91 16.08
C LEU A 63 4.24 5.27 16.47
N GLY A 64 3.76 6.40 15.95
CA GLY A 64 2.41 6.88 16.16
C GLY A 64 1.71 7.16 14.84
N PRO A 65 1.06 6.15 14.22
CA PRO A 65 0.19 6.34 13.07
C PRO A 65 -1.11 7.03 13.47
N ASP A 66 -1.81 7.64 12.51
CA ASP A 66 -3.17 8.12 12.73
C ASP A 66 -4.18 6.95 12.86
N ALA A 67 -3.88 5.84 12.18
CA ALA A 67 -4.57 4.57 12.33
C ALA A 67 -3.76 3.39 11.78
N TYR A 68 -4.16 2.19 12.17
CA TYR A 68 -3.80 0.94 11.51
C TYR A 68 -5.07 0.22 11.07
N ALA A 69 -5.03 -0.48 9.96
CA ALA A 69 -6.18 -1.24 9.48
C ALA A 69 -5.77 -2.48 8.69
N ARG A 70 -6.67 -3.46 8.67
CA ARG A 70 -6.56 -4.68 7.87
C ARG A 70 -7.84 -4.88 7.08
N TYR A 71 -7.73 -4.86 5.76
CA TYR A 71 -8.81 -5.26 4.88
C TYR A 71 -8.74 -6.77 4.68
N HIS A 72 -9.79 -7.50 5.04
CA HIS A 72 -9.86 -8.95 4.88
C HIS A 72 -10.43 -9.31 3.51
N GLY A 73 -9.56 -9.44 2.51
CA GLY A 73 -9.96 -9.82 1.16
C GLY A 73 -10.02 -11.33 0.93
N PRO A 74 -10.54 -11.77 -0.23
CA PRO A 74 -10.58 -13.19 -0.60
C PRO A 74 -9.19 -13.82 -0.72
N ASP A 75 -8.19 -13.04 -1.12
CA ASP A 75 -6.79 -13.48 -1.26
C ASP A 75 -5.95 -13.30 0.02
N GLY A 76 -6.59 -12.94 1.14
CA GLY A 76 -5.96 -12.69 2.42
C GLY A 76 -6.05 -11.22 2.88
N ALA A 77 -5.52 -10.96 4.07
CA ALA A 77 -5.58 -9.64 4.69
C ALA A 77 -4.53 -8.69 4.09
N VAL A 78 -4.97 -7.49 3.71
CA VAL A 78 -4.09 -6.39 3.28
C VAL A 78 -4.04 -5.35 4.39
N ALA A 79 -2.89 -5.27 5.05
CA ALA A 79 -2.65 -4.36 6.16
C ALA A 79 -2.07 -3.02 5.72
N PHE A 80 -2.45 -1.95 6.42
CA PHE A 80 -1.86 -0.63 6.23
C PHE A 80 -1.89 0.23 7.49
N PHE A 81 -0.88 1.10 7.59
CA PHE A 81 -0.89 2.24 8.48
C PHE A 81 -1.35 3.49 7.71
N LEU A 82 -2.08 4.38 8.38
CA LEU A 82 -2.55 5.64 7.83
C LEU A 82 -1.80 6.82 8.46
N GLU A 83 -1.42 7.76 7.60
CA GLU A 83 -0.84 9.06 7.93
C GLU A 83 -1.57 10.14 7.11
N VAL A 84 -2.37 10.98 7.76
CA VAL A 84 -3.05 12.10 7.11
C VAL A 84 -2.19 13.36 7.24
N ASP A 85 -1.59 13.79 6.12
CA ASP A 85 -0.76 14.98 6.10
C ASP A 85 -1.59 16.23 5.79
N ARG A 86 -1.66 17.12 6.77
CA ARG A 86 -2.33 18.43 6.69
C ARG A 86 -1.38 19.58 6.31
N GLY A 87 -0.19 19.28 5.81
CA GLY A 87 0.82 20.26 5.41
C GLY A 87 1.62 20.84 6.57
N THR A 88 1.44 20.34 7.79
CA THR A 88 2.12 20.85 8.99
C THR A 88 3.41 20.10 9.34
N GLU A 89 3.62 18.92 8.75
CA GLU A 89 4.80 18.10 9.04
C GLU A 89 6.00 18.55 8.19
N GLY A 90 7.13 18.87 8.83
CA GLY A 90 8.36 19.24 8.11
C GLY A 90 9.02 18.04 7.43
N HIS A 91 9.74 18.27 6.33
CA HIS A 91 10.38 17.21 5.52
C HIS A 91 11.24 16.25 6.35
N ARG A 92 12.03 16.78 7.29
CA ARG A 92 12.87 15.95 8.19
C ARG A 92 12.03 14.94 9.00
N ARG A 93 10.85 15.34 9.47
CA ARG A 93 9.98 14.45 10.25
C ARG A 93 9.35 13.37 9.37
N LEU A 94 8.91 13.72 8.16
CA LEU A 94 8.42 12.74 7.18
C LEU A 94 9.46 11.65 6.89
N VAL A 95 10.71 12.04 6.63
CA VAL A 95 11.81 11.09 6.39
C VAL A 95 12.03 10.20 7.62
N GLN A 96 12.14 10.79 8.81
CA GLN A 96 12.33 10.03 10.06
C GLN A 96 11.18 9.04 10.33
N LYS A 97 9.94 9.44 10.03
CA LYS A 97 8.74 8.62 10.16
C LYS A 97 8.79 7.43 9.21
N VAL A 98 9.11 7.65 7.93
CA VAL A 98 9.27 6.55 6.96
C VAL A 98 10.43 5.62 7.33
N GLN A 99 11.55 6.16 7.80
CA GLN A 99 12.66 5.33 8.33
C GLN A 99 12.23 4.47 9.52
N THR A 100 11.37 4.99 10.39
CA THR A 100 10.81 4.24 11.52
C THR A 100 9.93 3.09 11.03
N TYR A 101 9.09 3.28 10.01
CA TYR A 101 8.32 2.20 9.39
C TYR A 101 9.20 1.14 8.71
N LEU A 102 10.30 1.54 8.06
CA LEU A 102 11.27 0.61 7.47
C LEU A 102 11.96 -0.24 8.56
N LEU A 103 12.29 0.37 9.69
CA LEU A 103 12.84 -0.37 10.83
C LEU A 103 11.79 -1.29 11.47
N LEU A 104 10.53 -0.85 11.56
CA LEU A 104 9.44 -1.71 12.01
C LEU A 104 9.33 -2.98 11.15
N SER A 105 9.35 -2.84 9.82
CA SER A 105 9.21 -3.97 8.89
C SER A 105 10.39 -4.95 8.99
N ALA A 106 11.60 -4.46 9.29
CA ALA A 106 12.80 -5.28 9.46
C ALA A 106 12.93 -5.92 10.86
N SER A 107 12.28 -5.36 11.88
CA SER A 107 12.50 -5.75 13.28
C SER A 107 11.80 -7.03 13.75
N GLY A 108 10.83 -7.56 12.99
CA GLY A 108 9.94 -8.63 13.47
C GLY A 108 8.81 -8.15 14.41
N HIS A 109 8.88 -6.89 14.86
CA HIS A 109 7.89 -6.31 15.77
C HIS A 109 6.52 -6.17 15.11
N TYR A 110 6.47 -5.86 13.81
CA TYR A 110 5.22 -5.81 13.05
C TYR A 110 4.44 -7.13 13.17
N GLN A 111 5.11 -8.25 12.90
CA GLN A 111 4.51 -9.59 12.92
C GLN A 111 3.99 -9.93 14.31
N SER A 112 4.76 -9.60 15.33
CA SER A 112 4.43 -9.94 16.72
C SER A 112 3.27 -9.13 17.28
N HIS A 113 3.06 -7.88 16.81
CA HIS A 113 2.10 -6.95 17.40
C HIS A 113 0.89 -6.62 16.54
N TYR A 114 1.01 -6.63 15.21
CA TYR A 114 -0.04 -6.16 14.31
C TYR A 114 -0.59 -7.26 13.40
N ALA A 115 0.19 -8.30 13.12
CA ALA A 115 -0.18 -9.34 12.16
C ALA A 115 -0.33 -10.71 12.83
N PRO A 116 -1.46 -10.98 13.51
CA PRO A 116 -1.70 -12.26 14.18
C PRO A 116 -1.77 -13.45 13.20
N ASP A 117 -2.01 -13.17 11.92
CA ASP A 117 -1.95 -14.14 10.82
C ASP A 117 -0.53 -14.42 10.32
N GLY A 118 0.49 -13.80 10.91
CA GLY A 118 1.89 -13.93 10.51
C GLY A 118 2.25 -13.16 9.22
N SER A 119 1.35 -12.30 8.71
CA SER A 119 1.66 -11.47 7.54
C SER A 119 2.90 -10.62 7.79
N LYS A 120 3.80 -10.57 6.81
CA LYS A 120 5.06 -9.82 6.90
C LYS A 120 5.01 -8.46 6.22
N ALA A 121 3.94 -8.17 5.50
CA ALA A 121 3.83 -6.99 4.67
C ALA A 121 2.71 -6.08 5.17
N PHE A 122 2.97 -4.78 5.08
CA PHE A 122 2.01 -3.72 5.27
C PHE A 122 2.33 -2.59 4.30
N ARG A 123 1.39 -1.65 4.16
CA ARG A 123 1.59 -0.39 3.45
C ARG A 123 1.54 0.78 4.44
N VAL A 124 2.10 1.91 4.04
CA VAL A 124 1.94 3.18 4.74
C VAL A 124 1.25 4.14 3.79
N LEU A 125 -0.01 4.47 4.08
CA LEU A 125 -0.83 5.37 3.28
C LEU A 125 -0.64 6.80 3.79
N PHE A 126 0.06 7.62 3.03
CA PHE A 126 0.13 9.05 3.25
C PHE A 126 -0.98 9.73 2.43
N VAL A 127 -2.02 10.21 3.11
CA VAL A 127 -3.16 10.90 2.51
C VAL A 127 -3.00 12.40 2.74
N VAL A 128 -2.75 13.16 1.67
CA VAL A 128 -2.48 14.60 1.73
C VAL A 128 -3.78 15.39 1.60
N ALA A 129 -4.10 16.20 2.61
CA ALA A 129 -5.33 16.99 2.66
C ALA A 129 -5.22 18.36 1.98
N THR A 130 -4.01 18.86 1.72
CA THR A 130 -3.77 20.26 1.29
C THR A 130 -3.59 20.46 -0.21
N GLY A 131 -3.59 19.39 -1.02
CA GLY A 131 -3.55 19.46 -2.49
C GLY A 131 -2.26 18.97 -3.15
N GLU A 132 -2.26 19.00 -4.49
CA GLU A 132 -1.27 18.37 -5.37
C GLU A 132 0.17 18.84 -5.12
N GLN A 133 0.39 20.15 -4.91
CA GLN A 133 1.75 20.67 -4.67
C GLN A 133 2.38 20.03 -3.44
N ARG A 134 1.60 19.84 -2.36
CA ARG A 134 2.09 19.18 -1.16
C ARG A 134 2.36 17.70 -1.42
N LEU A 135 1.48 17.03 -2.15
CA LEU A 135 1.66 15.63 -2.54
C LEU A 135 2.97 15.42 -3.30
N GLN A 136 3.26 16.29 -4.28
CA GLN A 136 4.51 16.28 -5.03
C GLN A 136 5.72 16.51 -4.14
N ASN A 137 5.65 17.47 -3.20
CA ASN A 137 6.73 17.72 -2.26
C ASN A 137 6.99 16.49 -1.36
N VAL A 138 5.93 15.84 -0.86
CA VAL A 138 6.05 14.60 -0.07
C VAL A 138 6.69 13.49 -0.93
N GLN A 139 6.24 13.33 -2.17
CA GLN A 139 6.79 12.34 -3.10
C GLN A 139 8.29 12.57 -3.35
N GLN A 140 8.71 13.82 -3.58
CA GLN A 140 10.11 14.19 -3.79
C GLN A 140 10.96 13.97 -2.54
N VAL A 141 10.46 14.34 -1.36
CA VAL A 141 11.17 14.18 -0.09
C VAL A 141 11.37 12.72 0.27
N LEU A 142 10.40 11.87 -0.04
CA LEU A 142 10.46 10.44 0.24
C LEU A 142 11.15 9.64 -0.86
N ALA A 143 11.41 10.24 -2.04
CA ALA A 143 12.13 9.60 -3.13
C ALA A 143 13.46 9.03 -2.65
N GLY A 144 13.75 7.78 -3.04
CA GLY A 144 14.96 7.07 -2.62
C GLY A 144 14.92 6.49 -1.20
N GLN A 145 13.90 6.76 -0.37
CA GLN A 145 13.75 6.10 0.92
C GLN A 145 13.13 4.69 0.79
N THR A 146 12.10 4.57 -0.06
CA THR A 146 11.44 3.30 -0.35
C THR A 146 10.65 3.42 -1.64
N GLU A 147 10.56 2.34 -2.40
CA GLU A 147 9.70 2.27 -3.59
C GLU A 147 8.40 1.51 -3.34
N ARG A 148 8.32 0.78 -2.21
CA ARG A 148 7.28 -0.23 -2.02
C ARG A 148 6.32 0.02 -0.88
N LEU A 149 6.85 0.57 0.21
CA LEU A 149 6.14 0.65 1.48
C LEU A 149 5.14 1.81 1.50
N VAL A 150 5.53 2.96 0.94
CA VAL A 150 4.77 4.21 1.00
C VAL A 150 3.88 4.39 -0.23
N TRP A 151 2.62 4.70 0.05
CA TRP A 151 1.56 4.94 -0.91
C TRP A 151 0.98 6.31 -0.63
N LEU A 152 0.74 7.09 -1.68
CA LEU A 152 0.41 8.51 -1.62
C LEU A 152 -0.91 8.76 -2.32
N SER A 153 -1.78 9.58 -1.74
CA SER A 153 -2.99 10.06 -2.43
C SER A 153 -3.43 11.40 -1.88
N LEU A 154 -4.30 12.10 -2.62
CA LEU A 154 -5.04 13.22 -2.04
C LEU A 154 -6.24 12.73 -1.26
N LEU A 155 -6.57 13.43 -0.16
CA LEU A 155 -7.80 13.16 0.58
C LEU A 155 -9.03 13.23 -0.32
N SER A 156 -9.09 14.23 -1.22
CA SER A 156 -10.19 14.38 -2.18
C SER A 156 -10.29 13.22 -3.18
N GLN A 157 -9.17 12.59 -3.54
CA GLN A 157 -9.16 11.42 -4.43
C GLN A 157 -9.60 10.17 -3.70
N VAL A 158 -9.21 9.99 -2.44
CA VAL A 158 -9.63 8.88 -1.58
C VAL A 158 -11.13 8.95 -1.29
N VAL A 159 -11.62 10.09 -0.83
CA VAL A 159 -13.03 10.28 -0.44
C VAL A 159 -13.95 10.36 -1.65
N GLY A 160 -13.47 10.94 -2.75
CA GLY A 160 -14.23 11.03 -4.00
C GLY A 160 -14.21 9.76 -4.85
N ALA A 161 -13.40 8.76 -4.49
CA ALA A 161 -13.36 7.50 -5.23
C ALA A 161 -14.68 6.74 -5.06
N PRO A 162 -15.26 6.19 -6.15
CA PRO A 162 -16.42 5.32 -6.03
C PRO A 162 -16.08 4.07 -5.20
N ASP A 163 -14.84 3.61 -5.26
CA ASP A 163 -14.30 2.50 -4.49
C ASP A 163 -12.77 2.69 -4.30
N VAL A 164 -12.34 3.05 -3.10
CA VAL A 164 -10.92 3.29 -2.79
C VAL A 164 -10.03 2.03 -2.90
N LEU A 165 -10.63 0.83 -2.84
CA LEU A 165 -9.90 -0.43 -2.92
C LEU A 165 -9.48 -0.76 -4.35
N SER A 166 -10.34 -0.44 -5.33
CA SER A 166 -10.16 -0.77 -6.75
C SER A 166 -9.90 0.44 -7.65
N ALA A 167 -10.19 1.66 -7.21
CA ALA A 167 -9.90 2.86 -7.99
C ALA A 167 -8.38 3.13 -8.07
N PRO A 168 -7.87 3.60 -9.22
CA PRO A 168 -6.47 4.01 -9.37
C PRO A 168 -6.27 5.41 -8.75
N CYS A 169 -6.35 5.52 -7.42
CA CYS A 169 -6.15 6.77 -6.68
C CYS A 169 -4.82 6.83 -5.93
N TRP A 170 -4.00 5.77 -5.96
CA TRP A 170 -2.77 5.70 -5.16
C TRP A 170 -1.51 5.82 -6.00
N GLN A 171 -0.61 6.70 -5.61
CA GLN A 171 0.72 6.87 -6.20
C GLN A 171 1.77 6.18 -5.33
N ARG A 172 2.90 5.80 -5.91
CA ARG A 172 4.07 5.31 -5.15
C ARG A 172 5.20 6.32 -5.21
N VAL A 173 6.04 6.28 -4.18
CA VAL A 173 7.34 6.92 -4.21
C VAL A 173 8.20 6.17 -5.23
N GLY A 174 8.56 6.80 -6.35
CA GLY A 174 9.28 6.14 -7.45
C GLY A 174 8.55 6.25 -8.78
N PRO A 175 8.13 5.15 -9.42
CA PRO A 175 7.59 5.17 -10.78
C PRO A 175 6.29 5.98 -10.86
N PRO A 176 6.12 6.82 -11.91
CA PRO A 176 4.93 7.63 -12.07
C PRO A 176 3.70 6.76 -12.39
N GLY A 177 2.55 7.22 -11.88
CA GLY A 177 1.22 6.71 -12.21
C GLY A 177 0.40 6.35 -10.96
N ARG A 178 -0.80 5.79 -11.19
CA ARG A 178 -1.79 5.56 -10.15
C ARG A 178 -2.32 4.14 -10.12
N TRP A 179 -2.14 3.49 -8.98
CA TRP A 179 -2.42 2.09 -8.76
C TRP A 179 -3.66 1.93 -7.89
N THR A 180 -4.24 0.75 -7.98
CA THR A 180 -5.33 0.33 -7.10
C THR A 180 -4.75 -0.10 -5.77
N PHE A 181 -5.49 0.08 -4.68
CA PHE A 181 -5.04 -0.45 -3.40
C PHE A 181 -4.88 -1.98 -3.49
N LEU A 182 -5.84 -2.74 -4.01
CA LEU A 182 -5.74 -4.21 -3.98
C LEU A 182 -4.63 -4.78 -4.89
N ARG A 183 -4.34 -4.15 -6.04
CA ARG A 183 -3.31 -4.60 -6.98
C ARG A 183 -2.12 -3.64 -6.98
N PRO A 184 -1.04 -3.93 -6.24
CA PRO A 184 0.18 -3.17 -6.33
C PRO A 184 0.87 -3.40 -7.69
N PRO A 185 1.68 -2.44 -8.15
CA PRO A 185 2.43 -2.61 -9.38
C PRO A 185 3.44 -3.75 -9.17
N PRO A 186 3.80 -4.47 -10.24
CA PRO A 186 4.82 -5.50 -10.16
C PRO A 186 6.15 -4.90 -9.64
N PRO A 187 6.99 -5.70 -8.94
CA PRO A 187 8.32 -5.25 -8.58
C PRO A 187 9.09 -4.82 -9.84
N SER A 188 9.83 -3.73 -9.77
CA SER A 188 10.65 -3.24 -10.89
C SER A 188 11.48 -4.38 -11.48
N GLY A 189 11.23 -4.72 -12.75
CA GLY A 189 11.86 -5.83 -13.47
C GLY A 189 10.98 -7.07 -13.72
N ALA A 190 9.76 -7.15 -13.20
CA ALA A 190 8.82 -8.23 -13.56
C ALA A 190 7.93 -7.81 -14.75
N PRO A 191 7.73 -8.69 -15.76
CA PRO A 191 6.86 -8.39 -16.89
C PRO A 191 5.42 -8.16 -16.41
N ASP A 192 4.75 -7.19 -17.04
CA ASP A 192 3.36 -6.87 -16.78
C ASP A 192 2.47 -8.09 -17.09
N PRO A 193 1.70 -8.63 -16.12
CA PRO A 193 0.80 -9.74 -16.39
C PRO A 193 -0.32 -9.39 -17.38
N ALA A 194 -0.55 -8.10 -17.67
CA ALA A 194 -1.51 -7.65 -18.68
C ALA A 194 -1.00 -7.83 -20.14
N GLY A 195 0.25 -8.25 -20.35
CA GLY A 195 0.83 -8.48 -21.69
C GLY A 195 0.63 -9.88 -22.29
N ALA A 196 0.09 -10.85 -21.52
CA ALA A 196 -0.04 -12.24 -21.96
C ALA A 196 -1.44 -12.59 -22.51
N GLY A 197 -2.10 -11.61 -23.14
CA GLY A 197 -3.50 -11.73 -23.55
C GLY A 197 -3.79 -11.23 -24.97
N ASN A 198 -2.92 -11.48 -25.95
CA ASN A 198 -3.35 -11.45 -27.36
C ASN A 198 -2.38 -12.13 -28.34
N LEU A 199 -2.24 -13.46 -28.26
CA LEU A 199 -1.70 -14.27 -29.37
C LEU A 199 -2.38 -15.65 -29.36
N ILE A 200 -3.69 -15.67 -29.60
CA ILE A 200 -4.36 -16.83 -30.19
C ILE A 200 -5.27 -16.32 -31.30
N ALA A 201 -4.70 -16.20 -32.50
CA ALA A 201 -5.47 -16.21 -33.74
C ALA A 201 -4.59 -16.80 -34.86
N SER A 202 -4.98 -18.00 -35.27
CA SER A 202 -4.91 -18.52 -36.63
C SER A 202 -3.53 -18.84 -37.23
N ALA A 203 -3.16 -20.12 -37.16
CA ALA A 203 -2.60 -20.82 -38.31
C ALA A 203 -3.14 -22.26 -38.32
N GLU A 204 -4.06 -22.52 -39.25
CA GLU A 204 -4.56 -23.87 -39.54
C GLU A 204 -3.40 -24.77 -40.00
N PRO A 205 -3.38 -26.06 -39.61
CA PRO A 205 -2.41 -27.00 -40.14
C PRO A 205 -2.78 -27.40 -41.58
N SER A 206 -1.92 -27.02 -42.53
CA SER A 206 -1.94 -27.60 -43.88
C SER A 206 -1.77 -29.13 -43.83
N PRO A 207 -2.53 -29.90 -44.63
CA PRO A 207 -2.47 -31.36 -44.60
C PRO A 207 -1.20 -31.90 -45.29
N PRO A 208 -0.63 -33.03 -44.82
CA PRO A 208 0.53 -33.65 -45.45
C PRO A 208 0.20 -34.29 -46.79
N ARG A 209 1.08 -34.08 -47.78
CA ARG A 209 1.04 -34.75 -49.08
C ARG A 209 1.27 -36.26 -48.90
N ARG A 210 0.46 -37.04 -49.62
CA ARG A 210 0.58 -38.48 -49.80
C ARG A 210 1.89 -38.83 -50.52
N GLU A 211 2.63 -39.79 -49.98
CA GLU A 211 3.35 -40.78 -50.80
C GLU A 211 2.87 -42.18 -50.40
N GLU A 212 2.23 -42.84 -51.37
CA GLU A 212 2.06 -44.28 -51.50
C GLU A 212 3.46 -44.95 -51.47
N LYS A 213 3.73 -46.19 -51.02
CA LYS A 213 3.04 -47.48 -51.18
C LYS A 213 3.96 -48.54 -50.52
N VAL A 214 3.47 -49.51 -49.74
CA VAL A 214 3.45 -50.98 -50.00
C VAL A 214 3.86 -51.63 -48.66
N GLY A 215 2.99 -52.32 -47.91
CA GLY A 215 2.53 -53.70 -48.15
C GLY A 215 3.65 -54.67 -47.75
N ILE A 216 3.60 -55.39 -46.63
CA ILE A 216 3.07 -56.76 -46.45
C ILE A 216 3.36 -57.10 -44.96
N ARG A 217 2.43 -57.31 -44.01
CA ARG A 217 1.53 -58.45 -43.71
C ARG A 217 2.21 -59.83 -43.55
N HIS A 218 2.48 -60.28 -42.31
CA HIS A 218 1.70 -61.32 -41.59
C HIS A 218 2.36 -61.74 -40.25
N THR A 219 1.50 -61.86 -39.24
CA THR A 219 1.57 -62.52 -37.92
C THR A 219 1.67 -64.06 -38.04
N PRO A 220 1.79 -64.89 -36.97
CA PRO A 220 1.33 -64.74 -35.58
C PRO A 220 2.41 -64.38 -34.54
#